data_AF-A0A929SMH4-F1
#
_entry.id   AF-A0A929SMH4-F1
#
_cell.length_a   1.000
_cell.length_b   1.000
_cell.length_c   1.000
_cell.angle_alpha   90.00
_cell.angle_beta   90.00
_cell.angle_gamma   90.00
#
_symmetry.space_group_name_H-M   'P 1'
#
loop_
_entity.id
_entity.type
_entity.pdbx_description
1 polymer ?
#
loop_
_entity_poly.entity_id
_entity_poly.type
_entity_poly.pdbx_seq_one_letter_code
_entity_poly.pdbx_strand_id
1 'polypeptide(L)'
;MRDSFLRKLIAIIVQIIVLVIIFVVFKNNKYINKKYTDNVRQNVILHEKEVQLARRELVDIIKKYRNDQLNVFYKEAGTEEWYNIKDESVRIKFCKIVLDIYKNEKLSVEEKTFLEGFLEGVLENNAGFDKFKDFKNEIENAIKNEV
;
A
#
# COMPACT_ATOMS: atom_id res chain seq x y z
N MET A 1 -24.51 6.93 8.30
CA MET A 1 -23.73 5.80 8.86
C MET A 1 -22.45 5.45 8.07
N ARG A 2 -22.35 5.77 6.77
CA ARG A 2 -21.16 5.51 5.93
C ARG A 2 -19.90 6.30 6.35
N ASP A 3 -20.07 7.52 6.85
CA ASP A 3 -18.97 8.35 7.40
C ASP A 3 -18.42 7.90 8.76
N SER A 4 -19.19 7.11 9.51
CA SER A 4 -18.74 6.55 10.79
C SER A 4 -17.84 5.33 10.54
N PHE A 5 -18.17 4.54 9.51
CA PHE A 5 -17.36 3.39 9.09
C PHE A 5 -16.00 3.81 8.53
N LEU A 6 -15.95 4.80 7.64
CA LEU A 6 -14.68 5.32 7.10
C LEU A 6 -13.77 5.88 8.18
N ARG A 7 -14.32 6.61 9.16
CA ARG A 7 -13.56 7.09 10.32
C ARG A 7 -13.06 5.96 11.22
N LYS A 8 -13.87 4.93 11.44
CA LYS A 8 -13.45 3.73 12.19
C LYS A 8 -12.37 2.94 11.44
N LEU A 9 -12.46 2.83 10.12
CA LEU A 9 -11.49 2.14 9.28
C LEU A 9 -10.14 2.85 9.26
N ILE A 10 -10.16 4.18 9.11
CA ILE A 10 -8.96 5.02 9.22
C ILE A 10 -8.36 4.92 10.62
N ALA A 11 -9.18 4.92 11.67
CA ALA A 11 -8.70 4.75 13.05
C ALA A 11 -7.99 3.40 13.28
N ILE A 12 -8.48 2.32 12.66
CA ILE A 12 -7.88 0.99 12.76
C ILE A 12 -6.54 0.91 12.01
N ILE A 13 -6.47 1.46 10.79
CA ILE A 13 -5.22 1.52 10.00
C ILE A 13 -4.16 2.36 10.73
N VAL A 14 -4.58 3.50 11.30
CA VAL A 14 -3.71 4.35 12.14
C VAL A 14 -3.26 3.59 13.39
N GLN A 15 -4.11 2.80 14.04
CA GLN A 15 -3.71 1.97 15.18
C GLN A 15 -2.66 0.92 14.84
N ILE A 16 -2.75 0.27 13.68
CA ILE A 16 -1.77 -0.74 13.23
C ILE A 16 -0.41 -0.09 12.96
N ILE A 17 -0.39 1.04 12.25
CA ILE A 17 0.84 1.79 11.97
C ILE A 17 1.47 2.33 13.26
N VAL A 18 0.66 2.86 14.18
CA VAL A 18 1.11 3.30 15.50
C VAL A 18 1.68 2.13 16.30
N LEU A 19 1.10 0.93 16.24
CA LEU A 19 1.63 -0.26 16.92
C LEU A 19 2.96 -0.70 16.33
N VAL A 20 3.15 -0.65 15.01
CA VAL A 20 4.43 -0.96 14.34
C VAL A 20 5.50 0.06 14.73
N ILE A 21 5.16 1.36 14.72
CA ILE A 21 6.09 2.43 15.12
C ILE A 21 6.41 2.33 16.62
N ILE A 22 5.42 2.10 17.48
CA ILE A 22 5.63 1.86 18.91
C ILE A 22 6.51 0.62 19.09
N PHE A 23 6.28 -0.48 18.38
CA PHE A 23 7.10 -1.69 18.47
C PHE A 23 8.56 -1.42 18.06
N VAL A 24 8.78 -0.67 16.97
CA VAL A 24 10.12 -0.27 16.49
C VAL A 24 10.80 0.75 17.43
N VAL A 25 10.04 1.70 17.97
CA VAL A 25 10.54 2.79 18.81
C VAL A 25 10.72 2.37 20.28
N PHE A 26 9.82 1.57 20.86
CA PHE A 26 9.97 1.02 22.22
C PHE A 26 11.06 -0.03 22.32
N LYS A 27 11.33 -0.78 21.23
CA LYS A 27 12.53 -1.62 21.15
C LYS A 27 13.82 -0.79 21.24
N ASN A 28 13.77 0.49 20.86
CA ASN A 28 14.96 1.35 20.72
C ASN A 28 15.06 2.55 21.67
N ASN A 29 14.05 2.94 22.46
CA ASN A 29 14.21 4.13 23.31
C ASN A 29 13.25 4.27 24.50
N LYS A 30 13.81 4.31 25.71
CA LYS A 30 13.13 4.27 27.02
C LYS A 30 12.61 5.63 27.54
N TYR A 31 12.65 6.72 26.76
CA TYR A 31 12.74 8.09 27.35
C TYR A 31 11.75 9.19 26.93
N ILE A 32 10.67 8.97 26.16
CA ILE A 32 10.00 10.10 25.49
C ILE A 32 8.48 10.19 25.78
N ASN A 33 8.10 10.80 26.91
CA ASN A 33 6.69 11.11 27.21
C ASN A 33 6.33 12.62 27.29
N LYS A 34 7.23 13.53 26.87
CA LYS A 34 7.00 14.99 27.01
C LYS A 34 6.90 15.78 25.69
N LYS A 35 7.03 15.12 24.53
CA LYS A 35 7.19 15.74 23.19
C LYS A 35 5.94 15.65 22.28
N TYR A 36 4.77 15.35 22.84
CA TYR A 36 3.66 14.80 22.06
C TYR A 36 2.86 15.79 21.20
N THR A 37 2.87 17.10 21.45
CA THR A 37 2.04 18.06 20.70
C THR A 37 2.71 18.63 19.45
N ASP A 38 4.00 18.97 19.49
CA ASP A 38 4.75 19.44 18.31
C ASP A 38 5.06 18.30 17.32
N ASN A 39 5.20 17.08 17.84
CA ASN A 39 5.39 15.88 17.04
C ASN A 39 4.19 15.57 16.16
N VAL A 40 2.95 15.94 16.50
CA VAL A 40 1.77 15.54 15.70
C VAL A 40 1.78 16.21 14.31
N ARG A 41 2.11 17.50 14.22
CA ARG A 41 2.19 18.20 12.92
C ARG A 41 3.38 17.74 12.10
N GLN A 42 4.53 17.55 12.74
CA GLN A 42 5.71 16.99 12.07
C GLN A 42 5.48 15.54 11.62
N ASN A 43 4.79 14.72 12.41
CA ASN A 43 4.43 13.36 12.07
C ASN A 43 3.44 13.32 10.90
N VAL A 44 2.45 14.21 10.83
CA VAL A 44 1.53 14.28 9.69
C VAL A 44 2.27 14.64 8.39
N ILE A 45 3.17 15.63 8.44
CA ILE A 45 3.96 16.05 7.27
C ILE A 45 4.97 14.97 6.86
N LEU A 46 5.61 14.32 7.84
CA LEU A 46 6.53 13.20 7.61
C LEU A 46 5.78 12.02 6.98
N HIS A 47 4.58 11.71 7.49
CA HIS A 47 3.73 10.64 7.00
C HIS A 47 3.25 10.90 5.57
N GLU A 48 2.88 12.14 5.23
CA GLU A 48 2.50 12.47 3.85
C GLU A 48 3.68 12.31 2.87
N LYS A 49 4.89 12.70 3.31
CA LYS A 49 6.11 12.49 2.50
C LYS A 49 6.43 11.01 2.30
N GLU A 50 6.33 10.19 3.36
CA GLU A 50 6.55 8.74 3.29
C GLU A 50 5.54 8.08 2.34
N VAL A 51 4.26 8.45 2.43
CA VAL A 51 3.21 7.94 1.53
C VAL A 51 3.48 8.35 0.08
N GLN A 52 3.89 9.60 -0.16
CA GLN A 52 4.27 10.05 -1.50
C GLN A 52 5.53 9.37 -2.04
N LEU A 53 6.49 9.04 -1.18
CA LEU A 53 7.68 8.27 -1.56
C LEU A 53 7.30 6.85 -1.94
N ALA A 54 6.53 6.14 -1.12
CA ALA A 54 6.05 4.80 -1.43
C ALA A 54 5.21 4.76 -2.72
N ARG A 55 4.35 5.77 -2.95
CA ARG A 55 3.59 5.88 -4.21
C ARG A 55 4.50 6.03 -5.42
N ARG A 56 5.54 6.85 -5.32
CA ARG A 56 6.53 7.05 -6.39
C ARG A 56 7.35 5.79 -6.63
N GLU A 57 7.83 5.18 -5.56
CA GLU A 57 8.61 3.94 -5.61
C GLU A 57 7.82 2.81 -6.28
N LEU A 58 6.55 2.63 -5.94
CA LEU A 58 5.68 1.66 -6.61
C LEU A 58 5.55 1.95 -8.10
N VAL A 59 5.34 3.23 -8.47
CA VAL A 59 5.24 3.63 -9.88
C VAL A 59 6.56 3.43 -10.62
N ASP A 60 7.69 3.70 -9.98
CA ASP A 60 9.02 3.53 -10.58
C ASP A 60 9.35 2.05 -10.81
N ILE A 61 9.01 1.17 -9.86
CA ILE A 61 9.11 -0.29 -10.03
C ILE A 61 8.22 -0.74 -11.20
N ILE A 62 6.97 -0.26 -11.27
CA ILE A 62 6.08 -0.62 -12.38
C ILE A 62 6.62 -0.10 -13.71
N LYS A 63 7.14 1.14 -13.77
CA LYS A 63 7.75 1.68 -14.99
C LYS A 63 8.95 0.86 -15.43
N LYS A 64 9.77 0.37 -14.49
CA LYS A 64 10.94 -0.46 -14.80
C LYS A 64 10.56 -1.74 -15.55
N TYR A 65 9.47 -2.40 -15.17
CA TYR A 65 9.11 -3.72 -15.71
C TYR A 65 7.93 -3.71 -16.70
N ARG A 66 7.02 -2.74 -16.61
CA ARG A 66 5.72 -2.69 -17.33
C ARG A 66 5.31 -1.27 -17.76
N ASN A 67 6.27 -0.43 -18.18
CA ASN A 67 6.00 0.97 -18.58
C ASN A 67 4.82 1.11 -19.56
N ASP A 68 4.78 0.30 -20.61
CA ASP A 68 3.75 0.41 -21.64
C ASP A 68 2.36 0.05 -21.11
N GLN A 69 2.27 -1.00 -20.28
CA GLN A 69 1.01 -1.38 -19.63
C GLN A 69 0.55 -0.30 -18.64
N LEU A 70 1.47 0.33 -17.91
CA LEU A 70 1.15 1.44 -17.01
C LEU A 70 0.62 2.66 -17.78
N ASN A 71 1.22 2.99 -18.91
CA ASN A 71 0.77 4.09 -19.77
C ASN A 71 -0.62 3.82 -20.35
N VAL A 72 -0.89 2.58 -20.77
CA VAL A 72 -2.23 2.17 -21.21
C VAL A 72 -3.22 2.29 -20.06
N PHE A 73 -2.86 1.81 -18.87
CA PHE A 73 -3.69 1.90 -17.67
C PHE A 73 -4.07 3.35 -17.34
N TYR A 74 -3.11 4.29 -17.33
CA TYR A 74 -3.41 5.69 -17.02
C TYR A 74 -4.30 6.36 -18.06
N LYS A 75 -4.14 6.02 -19.35
CA LYS A 75 -5.04 6.48 -20.41
C LYS A 75 -6.47 5.98 -20.19
N GLU A 76 -6.63 4.71 -19.82
CA GLU A 76 -7.95 4.13 -19.50
C GLU A 76 -8.56 4.74 -18.23
N ALA A 77 -7.74 5.00 -17.22
CA ALA A 77 -8.20 5.53 -15.93
C ALA A 77 -8.53 7.03 -15.98
N GLY A 78 -8.02 7.76 -16.97
CA GLY A 78 -8.18 9.22 -17.08
C GLY A 78 -7.42 10.01 -16.01
N THR A 79 -6.46 9.39 -15.32
CA THR A 79 -5.63 10.00 -14.28
C THR A 79 -4.29 9.28 -14.16
N GLU A 80 -3.23 10.00 -13.81
CA GLU A 80 -1.91 9.44 -13.47
C GLU A 80 -1.79 9.09 -11.97
N GLU A 81 -2.79 9.44 -11.17
CA GLU A 81 -2.81 9.20 -9.73
C GLU A 81 -3.64 7.96 -9.41
N TRP A 82 -3.02 6.77 -9.52
CA TRP A 82 -3.71 5.49 -9.30
C TRP A 82 -4.47 5.42 -7.95
N TYR A 83 -3.95 6.08 -6.91
CA TYR A 83 -4.53 6.13 -5.57
C TYR A 83 -5.79 7.00 -5.46
N ASN A 84 -6.06 7.86 -6.45
CA ASN A 84 -7.26 8.69 -6.51
C ASN A 84 -8.40 8.03 -7.30
N ILE A 85 -8.17 6.86 -7.90
CA ILE A 85 -9.16 6.12 -8.67
C ILE A 85 -10.22 5.56 -7.72
N LYS A 86 -11.47 5.98 -7.90
CA LYS A 86 -12.61 5.54 -7.05
C LYS A 86 -13.21 4.20 -7.49
N ASP A 87 -13.09 3.87 -8.77
CA ASP A 87 -13.61 2.62 -9.33
C ASP A 87 -12.75 1.42 -8.88
N GLU A 88 -13.36 0.49 -8.16
CA GLU A 88 -12.74 -0.74 -7.67
C GLU A 88 -12.19 -1.61 -8.80
N SER A 89 -12.93 -1.75 -9.90
CA SER A 89 -12.54 -2.59 -11.03
C SER A 89 -11.27 -2.06 -11.70
N VAL A 90 -11.14 -0.74 -11.78
CA VAL A 90 -9.94 -0.08 -12.33
C VAL A 90 -8.77 -0.21 -11.36
N ARG A 91 -8.98 -0.02 -10.04
CA ARG A 91 -7.91 -0.25 -9.05
C ARG A 91 -7.37 -1.69 -9.09
N ILE A 92 -8.22 -2.67 -9.39
CA ILE A 92 -7.78 -4.06 -9.53
C ILE A 92 -6.90 -4.27 -10.74
N LYS A 93 -7.19 -3.62 -11.88
CA LYS A 93 -6.29 -3.67 -13.03
C LYS A 93 -4.88 -3.22 -12.64
N PHE A 94 -4.77 -2.15 -11.87
CA PHE A 94 -3.48 -1.68 -11.34
C PHE A 94 -2.81 -2.74 -10.43
N CYS A 95 -3.55 -3.30 -9.48
CA CYS A 95 -3.01 -4.32 -8.57
C CYS A 95 -2.61 -5.60 -9.31
N LYS A 96 -3.28 -5.94 -10.42
CA LYS A 96 -2.90 -7.07 -11.29
C LYS A 96 -1.59 -6.83 -12.02
N ILE A 97 -1.30 -5.59 -12.44
CA ILE A 97 0.02 -5.24 -12.99
C ILE A 97 1.10 -5.47 -11.93
N VAL A 98 0.85 -5.04 -10.70
CA VAL A 98 1.78 -5.26 -9.58
C VAL A 98 2.00 -6.75 -9.30
N LEU A 99 0.92 -7.53 -9.23
CA LEU A 99 1.00 -8.97 -9.00
C LEU A 99 1.73 -9.70 -10.14
N ASP A 100 1.52 -9.30 -11.39
CA ASP A 100 2.24 -9.85 -12.55
C ASP A 100 3.75 -9.64 -12.42
N ILE A 101 4.18 -8.43 -12.06
CA ILE A 101 5.60 -8.11 -11.81
C ILE A 101 6.14 -8.98 -10.68
N TYR A 102 5.43 -9.04 -9.55
CA TYR A 102 5.84 -9.82 -8.39
C TYR A 102 6.09 -11.30 -8.72
N LYS A 103 5.23 -11.91 -9.53
CA LYS A 103 5.31 -13.34 -9.87
C LYS A 103 6.33 -13.67 -10.95
N ASN A 104 6.51 -12.78 -11.92
CA ASN A 104 7.15 -13.13 -13.20
C ASN A 104 8.51 -12.46 -13.40
N GLU A 105 8.84 -11.42 -12.63
CA GLU A 105 10.10 -10.68 -12.80
C GLU A 105 11.18 -11.11 -11.82
N LYS A 106 12.44 -10.96 -12.25
CA LYS A 106 13.59 -11.16 -11.38
C LYS A 106 13.87 -9.88 -10.57
N LEU A 107 13.17 -9.73 -9.45
CA LEU A 107 13.23 -8.57 -8.57
C LEU A 107 14.49 -8.55 -7.70
N SER A 108 14.95 -7.34 -7.31
CA SER A 108 15.88 -7.22 -6.18
C SER A 108 15.19 -7.61 -4.87
N VAL A 109 15.97 -7.87 -3.82
CA VAL A 109 15.40 -8.16 -2.49
C VAL A 109 14.55 -6.99 -2.01
N GLU A 110 15.00 -5.74 -2.20
CA GLU A 110 14.21 -4.57 -1.79
C GLU A 110 12.92 -4.43 -2.59
N GLU A 111 12.99 -4.56 -3.93
CA GLU A 111 11.80 -4.47 -4.79
C GLU A 111 10.78 -5.54 -4.44
N LYS A 112 11.25 -6.77 -4.17
CA LYS A 112 10.39 -7.89 -3.81
C LYS A 112 9.68 -7.65 -2.49
N THR A 113 10.42 -7.30 -1.43
CA THR A 113 9.84 -6.98 -0.12
C THR A 113 8.87 -5.81 -0.18
N PHE A 114 9.18 -4.79 -0.99
CA PHE A 114 8.29 -3.65 -1.19
C PHE A 114 6.96 -4.05 -1.85
N LEU A 115 7.02 -4.82 -2.94
CA LEU A 115 5.81 -5.29 -3.63
C LEU A 115 4.99 -6.27 -2.80
N GLU A 116 5.64 -7.15 -2.04
CA GLU A 116 4.99 -8.07 -1.09
C GLU A 116 4.20 -7.27 -0.04
N GLY A 117 4.82 -6.29 0.62
CA GLY A 117 4.13 -5.45 1.60
C GLY A 117 2.98 -4.63 1.00
N PHE A 118 3.09 -4.20 -0.25
CA PHE A 118 1.97 -3.58 -0.97
C PHE A 118 0.80 -4.57 -1.16
N LEU A 119 1.09 -5.80 -1.60
CA LEU A 119 0.09 -6.84 -1.85
C LEU A 119 -0.58 -7.34 -0.56
N GLU A 120 0.18 -7.47 0.53
CA GLU A 120 -0.37 -7.73 1.87
C GLU A 120 -1.32 -6.60 2.30
N GLY A 121 -0.94 -5.34 2.08
CA GLY A 121 -1.81 -4.20 2.33
C GLY A 121 -3.12 -4.23 1.51
N VAL A 122 -3.10 -4.79 0.30
CA VAL A 122 -4.31 -5.03 -0.51
C VAL A 122 -5.19 -6.12 0.12
N LEU A 123 -4.61 -7.19 0.66
CA LEU A 123 -5.35 -8.27 1.34
C LEU A 123 -6.01 -7.80 2.63
N GLU A 124 -5.30 -7.02 3.44
CA GLU A 124 -5.81 -6.50 4.72
C GLU A 124 -6.95 -5.49 4.53
N ASN A 125 -6.92 -4.73 3.43
CA ASN A 125 -7.93 -3.72 3.14
C ASN A 125 -9.17 -4.33 2.44
N ASN A 126 -9.92 -5.15 3.19
CA ASN A 126 -11.10 -5.88 2.71
C ASN A 126 -12.20 -4.98 2.10
N ALA A 127 -12.30 -3.72 2.54
CA ALA A 127 -13.45 -2.84 2.29
C ALA A 127 -13.65 -2.34 0.85
N GLY A 128 -12.83 -2.77 -0.12
CA GLY A 128 -12.98 -2.41 -1.55
C GLY A 128 -12.74 -3.57 -2.53
N PHE A 129 -12.60 -4.80 -2.03
CA PHE A 129 -12.22 -5.96 -2.85
C PHE A 129 -13.05 -7.22 -2.55
N ASP A 130 -14.12 -7.14 -1.75
CA ASP A 130 -14.92 -8.31 -1.37
C ASP A 130 -15.58 -9.02 -2.56
N LYS A 131 -15.83 -8.29 -3.65
CA LYS A 131 -16.33 -8.85 -4.92
C LYS A 131 -15.25 -9.56 -5.75
N PHE A 132 -14.00 -9.54 -5.31
CA PHE A 132 -12.84 -10.01 -6.06
C PHE A 132 -12.04 -11.04 -5.27
N LYS A 133 -12.78 -12.02 -4.72
CA LYS A 133 -12.23 -13.12 -3.94
C LYS A 133 -11.17 -13.91 -4.71
N ASP A 134 -11.37 -14.11 -6.01
CA ASP A 134 -10.40 -14.82 -6.86
C ASP A 134 -9.06 -14.09 -6.91
N PHE A 135 -9.08 -12.76 -7.04
CA PHE A 135 -7.87 -11.95 -7.04
C PHE A 135 -7.16 -11.96 -5.67
N LYS A 136 -7.90 -11.92 -4.56
CA LYS A 136 -7.32 -12.07 -3.22
C LYS A 136 -6.63 -13.44 -3.07
N ASN A 137 -7.29 -14.51 -3.51
CA ASN A 137 -6.69 -15.84 -3.50
C ASN A 137 -5.43 -15.92 -4.37
N GLU A 138 -5.42 -15.25 -5.53
CA GLU A 138 -4.22 -15.17 -6.39
C GLU A 138 -3.05 -14.50 -5.68
N ILE A 139 -3.28 -13.40 -4.95
CA ILE A 139 -2.24 -12.74 -4.14
C ILE A 139 -1.78 -13.67 -3.01
N GLU A 140 -2.70 -14.25 -2.25
CA GLU A 140 -2.35 -15.15 -1.15
C GLU A 140 -1.52 -16.34 -1.64
N ASN A 141 -1.88 -16.93 -2.79
CA ASN A 141 -1.14 -18.03 -3.38
C ASN A 141 0.23 -17.57 -3.89
N ALA A 142 0.35 -16.35 -4.40
CA ALA A 142 1.64 -15.82 -4.84
C ALA A 142 2.60 -15.63 -3.66
N ILE A 143 2.12 -15.12 -2.53
CA ILE A 143 2.95 -14.90 -1.34
C ILE A 143 3.25 -16.23 -0.62
N LYS A 144 2.25 -17.10 -0.43
CA LYS A 144 2.40 -18.35 0.33
C LYS A 144 3.24 -19.43 -0.37
N ASN A 145 3.25 -19.48 -1.70
CA ASN A 145 3.96 -20.52 -2.47
C ASN A 145 5.41 -20.15 -2.81
N GLU A 146 5.94 -19.05 -2.28
CA GLU A 146 7.35 -18.68 -2.42
C GLU A 146 8.27 -19.27 -1.34
N VAL A 147 7.75 -20.18 -0.50
CA VAL A 147 8.52 -20.94 0.52
C VAL A 147 9.13 -22.20 -0.07
#